data_AF-A0A8I2YPS0-F1
#
_entry.id   AF-A0A8I2YPS0-F1
#
_cell.length_a   1.000
_cell.length_b   1.000
_cell.length_c   1.000
_cell.angle_alpha   90.00
_cell.angle_beta   90.00
_cell.angle_gamma   90.00
#
_symmetry.space_group_name_H-M   'P 1'
#
loop_
_entity.id
_entity.type
_entity.pdbx_description
1 polymer ?
#
loop_
_entity_poly.entity_id
_entity_poly.type
_entity_poly.pdbx_seq_one_letter_code
_entity_poly.pdbx_strand_id
1 'polypeptide(L)'
;MSVARFPPYLANTDHHQRCLAQFRSKSVALEKYIYLDGLKGRDANLFYEMLLGNMSEIIPILYTPTVGEACVQYSHIWRRPEGLYVSIEDKGRIRDVLASWPNADEGRIAVVTDGSRILGLGDLGANGLPISIGKLDLYVAGAGIKPSSTIPICLDLGTNTQRYLDDPLYIGVRRLRPTTEEMDAFMDEFMQAMSDVFPKLLVQFEDFSTDNAFRYLDRYRYRYRVFNDDIQGTGSVILSGFINAARLSSGASGRPLSDHRILFFGAGSAGIGVAKQLLSFFTRLGVPLEEAKSRIYTVDTKGLITADRKGLQEHKKFFARTDYDGPPLTKLVDIIRHVKPTALLGLSTLKNAFTEDVVTAMSALNARPILFPLSNPIHLSELEYADAIACPYDPITHGDTRHEPGQGNNMYIFPGIGLGAILSRTRHISDGMIEQAAVALASSLDAEEHASGLVYPRLGRIRALSARIALAVVRQAQKEGLDANRYLRTLADEDLLGLIQDKMWQPRTTRRAVSAARL
;
A
#
# COMPACT_ATOMS: atom_id res chain seq x y z
N MET A 1 3.79 -27.56 -32.64
CA MET A 1 2.36 -27.15 -32.61
C MET A 1 1.94 -26.76 -34.01
N SER A 2 0.76 -27.19 -34.45
CA SER A 2 0.23 -26.97 -35.81
C SER A 2 0.25 -25.48 -36.19
N VAL A 3 1.02 -25.14 -37.24
CA VAL A 3 1.14 -23.79 -37.82
C VAL A 3 -0.22 -23.27 -38.34
N ALA A 4 -1.20 -24.16 -38.55
CA ALA A 4 -2.50 -23.82 -39.13
C ALA A 4 -3.49 -23.13 -38.17
N ARG A 5 -3.16 -22.94 -36.88
CA ARG A 5 -4.05 -22.25 -35.91
C ARG A 5 -3.77 -20.76 -35.74
N PHE A 6 -2.68 -20.24 -36.30
CA PHE A 6 -2.36 -18.80 -36.25
C PHE A 6 -2.54 -18.17 -37.64
N PRO A 7 -3.10 -16.96 -37.75
CA PRO A 7 -3.15 -16.24 -39.02
C PRO A 7 -1.73 -16.13 -39.61
N PRO A 8 -1.54 -16.40 -40.92
CA PRO A 8 -0.21 -16.57 -41.53
C PRO A 8 0.69 -15.33 -41.44
N TYR A 9 0.10 -14.15 -41.27
CA TYR A 9 0.82 -12.88 -41.16
C TYR A 9 0.86 -12.31 -39.73
N LEU A 10 0.33 -13.02 -38.72
CA LEU A 10 0.27 -12.51 -37.35
C LEU A 10 1.67 -12.20 -36.80
N ALA A 11 2.65 -13.07 -37.06
CA ALA A 11 4.04 -12.88 -36.63
C ALA A 11 4.73 -11.67 -37.29
N ASN A 12 4.19 -11.14 -38.39
CA ASN A 12 4.70 -9.95 -39.08
C ASN A 12 4.07 -8.65 -38.58
N THR A 13 3.24 -8.71 -37.53
CA THR A 13 2.54 -7.57 -36.95
C THR A 13 2.86 -7.42 -35.47
N ASP A 14 2.67 -6.22 -34.92
CA ASP A 14 2.88 -5.95 -33.49
C ASP A 14 1.59 -6.29 -32.71
N HIS A 15 1.57 -7.48 -32.10
CA HIS A 15 0.42 -7.91 -31.28
C HIS A 15 0.26 -7.04 -30.02
N HIS A 16 1.36 -6.52 -29.46
CA HIS A 16 1.31 -5.58 -28.35
C HIS A 16 0.59 -4.30 -28.74
N GLN A 17 0.90 -3.70 -29.90
CA GLN A 17 0.17 -2.53 -30.41
C GLN A 17 -1.31 -2.81 -30.66
N ARG A 18 -1.64 -4.01 -31.18
CA ARG A 18 -3.04 -4.43 -31.34
C ARG A 18 -3.78 -4.45 -30.01
N CYS A 19 -3.18 -5.03 -28.97
CA CYS A 19 -3.80 -5.10 -27.65
C CYS A 19 -3.89 -3.73 -26.97
N LEU A 20 -2.85 -2.89 -27.12
CA LEU A 20 -2.86 -1.53 -26.62
C LEU A 20 -3.93 -0.66 -27.30
N ALA A 21 -4.14 -0.82 -28.61
CA ALA A 21 -5.21 -0.14 -29.33
C ALA A 21 -6.60 -0.56 -28.83
N GLN A 22 -6.81 -1.86 -28.57
CA GLN A 22 -8.07 -2.37 -27.98
C GLN A 22 -8.31 -1.89 -26.55
N PHE A 23 -7.25 -1.76 -25.75
CA PHE A 23 -7.32 -1.15 -24.43
C PHE A 23 -7.73 0.33 -24.52
N ARG A 24 -7.07 1.10 -25.41
CA ARG A 24 -7.33 2.53 -25.60
C ARG A 24 -8.67 2.83 -26.26
N SER A 25 -9.24 1.89 -27.02
CA SER A 25 -10.57 2.06 -27.63
C SER A 25 -11.73 1.99 -26.64
N LYS A 26 -11.48 1.59 -25.40
CA LYS A 26 -12.50 1.52 -24.33
C LYS A 26 -12.63 2.86 -23.65
N SER A 27 -13.86 3.34 -23.47
CA SER A 27 -14.15 4.63 -22.83
C SER A 27 -14.35 4.50 -21.32
N VAL A 28 -14.88 3.36 -20.85
CA VAL A 28 -15.18 3.14 -19.43
C VAL A 28 -14.02 2.43 -18.73
N ALA A 29 -13.61 2.94 -17.56
CA ALA A 29 -12.48 2.40 -16.80
C ALA A 29 -12.70 0.94 -16.38
N LEU A 30 -13.90 0.58 -15.95
CA LEU A 30 -14.25 -0.81 -15.61
C LEU A 30 -14.13 -1.76 -16.81
N GLU A 31 -14.47 -1.32 -18.03
CA GLU A 31 -14.28 -2.14 -19.23
C GLU A 31 -12.79 -2.33 -19.56
N LYS A 32 -11.97 -1.32 -19.31
CA LYS A 32 -10.50 -1.42 -19.42
C LYS A 32 -9.96 -2.43 -18.40
N TYR A 33 -10.44 -2.41 -17.17
CA TYR A 33 -10.09 -3.40 -16.14
C TYR A 33 -10.43 -4.82 -16.62
N ILE A 34 -11.67 -5.05 -17.06
CA ILE A 34 -12.14 -6.34 -17.58
C ILE A 34 -11.31 -6.81 -18.79
N TYR A 35 -10.89 -5.89 -19.65
CA TYR A 35 -10.01 -6.20 -20.78
C TYR A 35 -8.65 -6.72 -20.32
N LEU A 36 -8.04 -6.01 -19.38
CA LEU A 36 -6.72 -6.32 -18.84
C LEU A 36 -6.73 -7.64 -18.07
N ASP A 37 -7.74 -7.87 -17.22
CA ASP A 37 -7.98 -9.16 -16.54
C ASP A 37 -8.06 -10.31 -17.55
N GLY A 38 -8.87 -10.14 -18.60
CA GLY A 38 -8.97 -11.12 -19.67
C GLY A 38 -7.65 -11.33 -20.43
N LEU A 39 -6.89 -10.27 -20.68
CA LEU A 39 -5.60 -10.36 -21.35
C LEU A 39 -4.60 -11.14 -20.50
N LYS A 40 -4.53 -10.84 -19.20
CA LYS A 40 -3.59 -11.44 -18.25
C LYS A 40 -3.63 -12.96 -18.26
N GLY A 41 -4.79 -13.59 -18.33
CA GLY A 41 -4.82 -15.05 -18.39
C GLY A 41 -4.95 -15.69 -19.75
N ARG A 42 -5.04 -14.90 -20.82
CA ARG A 42 -4.74 -15.42 -22.17
C ARG A 42 -3.24 -15.40 -22.42
N ASP A 43 -2.57 -14.32 -22.03
CA ASP A 43 -1.15 -14.10 -22.20
C ASP A 43 -0.60 -13.17 -21.11
N ALA A 44 -0.17 -13.77 -19.99
CA ALA A 44 0.39 -13.04 -18.87
C ALA A 44 1.66 -12.27 -19.25
N ASN A 45 2.47 -12.83 -20.15
CA ASN A 45 3.70 -12.19 -20.60
C ASN A 45 3.39 -10.88 -21.34
N LEU A 46 2.43 -10.92 -22.28
CA LEU A 46 1.98 -9.74 -23.01
C LEU A 46 1.30 -8.71 -22.09
N PHE A 47 0.50 -9.17 -21.13
CA PHE A 47 -0.08 -8.28 -20.12
C PHE A 47 0.99 -7.51 -19.34
N TYR A 48 2.01 -8.19 -18.81
CA TYR A 48 3.08 -7.51 -18.07
C TYR A 48 4.02 -6.68 -18.97
N GLU A 49 4.21 -7.07 -20.24
CA GLU A 49 4.89 -6.24 -21.24
C GLU A 49 4.15 -4.91 -21.44
N MET A 50 2.82 -4.98 -21.61
CA MET A 50 1.97 -3.79 -21.73
C MET A 50 1.98 -2.94 -20.45
N LEU A 51 1.82 -3.56 -19.28
CA LEU A 51 1.83 -2.88 -17.98
C LEU A 51 3.14 -2.10 -17.78
N LEU A 52 4.29 -2.74 -17.97
CA LEU A 52 5.60 -2.09 -17.79
C LEU A 52 5.86 -1.00 -18.82
N GLY A 53 5.40 -1.18 -20.06
CA GLY A 53 5.57 -0.18 -21.12
C GLY A 53 4.65 1.03 -20.98
N ASN A 54 3.55 0.94 -20.21
CA ASN A 54 2.49 1.95 -20.15
C ASN A 54 1.96 2.13 -18.71
N MET A 55 2.87 2.11 -17.73
CA MET A 55 2.51 2.10 -16.30
C MET A 55 1.57 3.25 -15.89
N SER A 56 1.81 4.47 -16.40
CA SER A 56 0.98 5.64 -16.09
C SER A 56 -0.47 5.51 -16.58
N GLU A 57 -0.72 4.79 -17.67
CA GLU A 57 -2.06 4.55 -18.21
C GLU A 57 -2.75 3.34 -17.55
N ILE A 58 -1.98 2.30 -17.19
CA ILE A 58 -2.53 1.01 -16.78
C ILE A 58 -2.66 0.87 -15.26
N ILE A 59 -1.72 1.41 -14.46
CA ILE A 59 -1.79 1.30 -12.99
C ILE A 59 -3.10 1.89 -12.44
N PRO A 60 -3.59 3.08 -12.86
CA PRO A 60 -4.85 3.61 -12.35
C PRO A 60 -6.08 2.74 -12.66
N ILE A 61 -5.97 1.83 -13.65
CA ILE A 61 -7.01 0.87 -14.01
C ILE A 61 -6.93 -0.39 -13.15
N LEU A 62 -5.72 -0.93 -12.93
CA LEU A 62 -5.50 -2.14 -12.12
C LEU A 62 -5.47 -1.87 -10.61
N TYR A 63 -5.32 -0.61 -10.22
CA TYR A 63 -5.22 -0.14 -8.85
C TYR A 63 -6.23 0.98 -8.61
N THR A 64 -6.01 1.80 -7.57
CA THR A 64 -6.92 2.90 -7.25
C THR A 64 -6.93 3.94 -8.39
N PRO A 65 -8.10 4.46 -8.80
CA PRO A 65 -9.42 4.23 -8.19
C PRO A 65 -10.21 3.04 -8.78
N THR A 66 -9.90 2.57 -10.00
CA THR A 66 -10.76 1.64 -10.74
C THR A 66 -10.89 0.26 -10.08
N VAL A 67 -9.85 -0.22 -9.38
CA VAL A 67 -9.94 -1.50 -8.65
C VAL A 67 -11.05 -1.49 -7.59
N GLY A 68 -11.37 -0.33 -7.00
CA GLY A 68 -12.46 -0.20 -6.05
C GLY A 68 -13.83 -0.43 -6.70
N GLU A 69 -14.04 0.10 -7.91
CA GLU A 69 -15.23 -0.15 -8.71
C GLU A 69 -15.30 -1.64 -9.12
N ALA A 70 -14.17 -2.21 -9.54
CA ALA A 70 -14.07 -3.63 -9.85
C ALA A 70 -14.44 -4.50 -8.65
N CYS A 71 -14.05 -4.14 -7.43
CA CYS A 71 -14.48 -4.82 -6.20
C CYS A 71 -15.99 -4.68 -5.99
N VAL A 72 -16.54 -3.46 -6.08
CA VAL A 72 -18.00 -3.26 -5.88
C VAL A 72 -18.83 -4.12 -6.82
N GLN A 73 -18.39 -4.26 -8.08
CA GLN A 73 -19.06 -5.00 -9.14
C GLN A 73 -18.54 -6.45 -9.31
N TYR A 74 -17.66 -6.94 -8.44
CA TYR A 74 -16.83 -8.12 -8.77
C TYR A 74 -17.64 -9.37 -9.08
N SER A 75 -18.69 -9.62 -8.30
CA SER A 75 -19.65 -10.71 -8.52
C SER A 75 -20.30 -10.68 -9.93
N HIS A 76 -20.55 -9.49 -10.47
CA HIS A 76 -21.20 -9.30 -11.77
C HIS A 76 -20.22 -9.36 -12.95
N ILE A 77 -18.95 -9.00 -12.71
CA ILE A 77 -17.90 -9.00 -13.73
C ILE A 77 -17.01 -10.25 -13.69
N TRP A 78 -17.23 -11.15 -12.73
CA TRP A 78 -16.45 -12.37 -12.57
C TRP A 78 -16.53 -13.24 -13.82
N ARG A 79 -15.38 -13.79 -14.25
CA ARG A 79 -15.29 -14.60 -15.48
C ARG A 79 -14.54 -15.91 -15.29
N ARG A 80 -13.53 -15.91 -14.43
CA ARG A 80 -12.59 -17.03 -14.25
C ARG A 80 -11.87 -16.91 -12.91
N PRO A 81 -11.37 -18.01 -12.35
CA PRO A 81 -10.57 -17.97 -11.13
C PRO A 81 -9.20 -17.34 -11.40
N GLU A 82 -8.77 -16.43 -10.50
CA GLU A 82 -7.41 -15.87 -10.47
C GLU A 82 -6.69 -16.07 -9.13
N GLY A 83 -7.42 -16.43 -8.07
CA GLY A 83 -6.90 -16.58 -6.72
C GLY A 83 -7.61 -17.67 -5.93
N LEU A 84 -7.19 -17.84 -4.67
CA LEU A 84 -7.82 -18.77 -3.73
C LEU A 84 -8.92 -18.06 -2.94
N TYR A 85 -10.02 -18.77 -2.76
CA TYR A 85 -11.01 -18.46 -1.74
C TYR A 85 -10.88 -19.51 -0.65
N VAL A 86 -10.64 -19.06 0.58
CA VAL A 86 -10.62 -19.93 1.77
C VAL A 86 -11.79 -19.49 2.62
N SER A 87 -12.86 -20.29 2.62
CA SER A 87 -14.11 -20.00 3.30
C SER A 87 -14.05 -20.41 4.75
N ILE A 88 -14.83 -19.78 5.62
CA ILE A 88 -15.08 -20.25 6.99
C ILE A 88 -15.59 -21.71 7.02
N GLU A 89 -16.23 -22.18 5.94
CA GLU A 89 -16.71 -23.55 5.76
C GLU A 89 -15.56 -24.56 5.51
N ASP A 90 -14.36 -24.06 5.17
CA ASP A 90 -13.15 -24.87 4.97
C ASP A 90 -12.39 -25.13 6.28
N LYS A 91 -12.85 -24.57 7.41
CA LYS A 91 -12.22 -24.79 8.73
C LYS A 91 -12.10 -26.29 9.03
N GLY A 92 -10.91 -26.72 9.46
CA GLY A 92 -10.51 -28.11 9.62
C GLY A 92 -9.90 -28.76 8.36
N ARG A 93 -9.96 -28.09 7.21
CA ARG A 93 -9.41 -28.55 5.92
C ARG A 93 -8.72 -27.42 5.13
N ILE A 94 -8.37 -26.30 5.78
CA ILE A 94 -7.76 -25.15 5.10
C ILE A 94 -6.47 -25.56 4.37
N ARG A 95 -5.69 -26.46 4.98
CA ARG A 95 -4.47 -27.00 4.38
C ARG A 95 -4.71 -27.64 3.01
N ASP A 96 -5.82 -28.37 2.85
CA ASP A 96 -6.16 -29.06 1.60
C ASP A 96 -6.55 -28.04 0.52
N VAL A 97 -7.30 -27.00 0.89
CA VAL A 97 -7.64 -25.88 -0.01
C VAL A 97 -6.39 -25.18 -0.49
N LEU A 98 -5.47 -24.84 0.42
CA LEU A 98 -4.20 -24.18 0.06
C LEU A 98 -3.31 -25.07 -0.82
N ALA A 99 -3.26 -26.39 -0.54
CA ALA A 99 -2.47 -27.34 -1.31
C ALA A 99 -2.98 -27.55 -2.75
N SER A 100 -4.20 -27.10 -3.07
CA SER A 100 -4.73 -27.10 -4.44
C SER A 100 -4.05 -26.09 -5.37
N TRP A 101 -3.32 -25.10 -4.83
CA TRP A 101 -2.66 -24.09 -5.63
C TRP A 101 -1.54 -24.69 -6.50
N PRO A 102 -1.55 -24.45 -7.83
CA PRO A 102 -0.53 -24.99 -8.72
C PRO A 102 0.85 -24.43 -8.39
N ASN A 103 1.86 -25.29 -8.44
CA ASN A 103 3.27 -24.94 -8.19
C ASN A 103 3.50 -24.25 -6.84
N ALA A 104 2.87 -24.74 -5.76
CA ALA A 104 2.99 -24.18 -4.42
C ALA A 104 4.46 -23.93 -3.98
N ASP A 105 5.40 -24.79 -4.37
CA ASP A 105 6.84 -24.63 -4.09
C ASP A 105 7.47 -23.36 -4.68
N GLU A 106 6.86 -22.77 -5.71
CA GLU A 106 7.26 -21.51 -6.33
C GLU A 106 6.70 -20.28 -5.61
N GLY A 107 5.71 -20.45 -4.72
CA GLY A 107 5.10 -19.35 -3.97
C GLY A 107 6.13 -18.57 -3.16
N ARG A 108 6.20 -17.25 -3.39
CA ARG A 108 7.09 -16.33 -2.65
C ARG A 108 6.33 -15.23 -1.96
N ILE A 109 5.15 -14.87 -2.47
CA ILE A 109 4.34 -13.84 -1.84
C ILE A 109 2.86 -14.12 -2.02
N ALA A 110 2.10 -13.92 -0.95
CA ALA A 110 0.64 -13.86 -0.99
C ALA A 110 0.17 -12.50 -0.49
N VAL A 111 -0.86 -11.96 -1.14
CA VAL A 111 -1.64 -10.86 -0.60
C VAL A 111 -2.99 -11.46 -0.20
N VAL A 112 -3.33 -11.27 1.07
CA VAL A 112 -4.48 -11.91 1.73
C VAL A 112 -5.38 -10.80 2.24
N THR A 113 -6.67 -10.90 1.93
CA THR A 113 -7.71 -10.00 2.44
C THR A 113 -8.91 -10.81 2.93
N ASP A 114 -9.63 -10.33 3.95
CA ASP A 114 -10.95 -10.86 4.32
C ASP A 114 -12.12 -10.04 3.74
N GLY A 115 -11.81 -9.00 2.96
CA GLY A 115 -12.77 -8.10 2.33
C GLY A 115 -13.58 -7.24 3.28
N SER A 116 -13.25 -7.19 4.57
CA SER A 116 -14.05 -6.50 5.58
C SER A 116 -13.86 -4.98 5.60
N ARG A 117 -12.80 -4.47 4.97
CA ARG A 117 -12.53 -3.04 4.83
C ARG A 117 -11.79 -2.74 3.53
N ILE A 118 -12.46 -2.97 2.40
CA ILE A 118 -11.86 -2.66 1.09
C ILE A 118 -11.74 -1.16 0.91
N LEU A 119 -10.51 -0.63 0.91
CA LEU A 119 -10.23 0.80 0.79
C LEU A 119 -11.09 1.64 1.77
N GLY A 120 -11.80 2.64 1.26
CA GLY A 120 -12.84 3.40 1.97
C GLY A 120 -14.27 2.94 1.66
N LEU A 121 -14.45 1.75 1.06
CA LEU A 121 -15.74 1.25 0.54
C LEU A 121 -16.48 0.32 1.50
N GLY A 122 -15.82 -0.09 2.59
CA GLY A 122 -16.41 -0.92 3.64
C GLY A 122 -16.30 -2.42 3.40
N ASP A 123 -17.24 -3.18 3.95
CA ASP A 123 -17.26 -4.64 3.87
C ASP A 123 -17.82 -5.10 2.52
N LEU A 124 -16.95 -5.64 1.66
CA LEU A 124 -17.31 -6.21 0.36
C LEU A 124 -17.23 -7.75 0.34
N GLY A 125 -16.83 -8.39 1.45
CA GLY A 125 -16.70 -9.84 1.53
C GLY A 125 -15.81 -10.42 0.44
N ALA A 126 -16.25 -11.52 -0.18
CA ALA A 126 -15.50 -12.21 -1.26
C ALA A 126 -15.21 -11.34 -2.48
N ASN A 127 -15.98 -10.24 -2.67
CA ASN A 127 -15.71 -9.28 -3.74
C ASN A 127 -14.41 -8.47 -3.54
N GLY A 128 -13.72 -8.65 -2.41
CA GLY A 128 -12.44 -8.02 -2.11
C GLY A 128 -11.21 -8.61 -2.81
N LEU A 129 -11.30 -9.81 -3.39
CA LEU A 129 -10.15 -10.47 -4.05
C LEU A 129 -9.39 -9.59 -5.08
N PRO A 130 -10.03 -8.71 -5.88
CA PRO A 130 -9.33 -7.84 -6.83
C PRO A 130 -8.24 -6.96 -6.21
N ILE A 131 -8.36 -6.61 -4.92
CA ILE A 131 -7.29 -5.88 -4.22
C ILE A 131 -6.03 -6.74 -4.13
N SER A 132 -6.16 -7.99 -3.67
CA SER A 132 -5.05 -8.93 -3.60
C SER A 132 -4.41 -9.15 -4.98
N ILE A 133 -5.22 -9.27 -6.02
CA ILE A 133 -4.77 -9.42 -7.40
C ILE A 133 -3.98 -8.19 -7.86
N GLY A 134 -4.57 -6.99 -7.70
CA GLY A 134 -3.95 -5.73 -8.12
C GLY A 134 -2.63 -5.47 -7.41
N LYS A 135 -2.56 -5.67 -6.08
CA LYS A 135 -1.30 -5.54 -5.31
C LYS A 135 -0.21 -6.48 -5.82
N LEU A 136 -0.55 -7.71 -6.18
CA LEU A 136 0.40 -8.67 -6.74
C LEU A 136 0.85 -8.28 -8.16
N ASP A 137 -0.05 -7.74 -8.99
CA ASP A 137 0.34 -7.16 -10.29
C ASP A 137 1.35 -6.01 -10.10
N LEU A 138 1.20 -5.21 -9.04
CA LEU A 138 2.16 -4.16 -8.65
C LEU A 138 3.47 -4.71 -8.06
N TYR A 139 3.46 -5.87 -7.39
CA TYR A 139 4.70 -6.57 -7.02
C TYR A 139 5.49 -7.03 -8.25
N VAL A 140 4.82 -7.53 -9.27
CA VAL A 140 5.46 -7.88 -10.54
C VAL A 140 6.00 -6.63 -11.22
N ALA A 141 5.18 -5.59 -11.37
CA ALA A 141 5.58 -4.37 -12.07
C ALA A 141 6.68 -3.58 -11.34
N GLY A 142 6.52 -3.39 -10.03
CA GLY A 142 7.41 -2.58 -9.19
C GLY A 142 8.66 -3.31 -8.72
N ALA A 143 8.53 -4.58 -8.32
CA ALA A 143 9.64 -5.35 -7.75
C ALA A 143 10.17 -6.46 -8.67
N GLY A 144 9.53 -6.74 -9.81
CA GLY A 144 9.93 -7.87 -10.65
C GLY A 144 9.80 -9.21 -9.93
N ILE A 145 8.83 -9.33 -9.01
CA ILE A 145 8.45 -10.65 -8.52
C ILE A 145 7.95 -11.46 -9.73
N LYS A 146 8.29 -12.75 -9.79
CA LYS A 146 7.81 -13.62 -10.86
C LYS A 146 6.29 -13.79 -10.74
N PRO A 147 5.51 -13.64 -11.83
CA PRO A 147 4.07 -13.85 -11.79
C PRO A 147 3.65 -15.23 -11.27
N SER A 148 4.40 -16.30 -11.58
CA SER A 148 4.10 -17.65 -11.06
C SER A 148 4.34 -17.82 -9.55
N SER A 149 5.01 -16.85 -8.91
CA SER A 149 5.34 -16.87 -7.49
C SER A 149 4.37 -16.07 -6.62
N THR A 150 3.33 -15.47 -7.21
CA THR A 150 2.33 -14.64 -6.51
C THR A 150 1.04 -15.40 -6.27
N ILE A 151 0.45 -15.27 -5.08
CA ILE A 151 -0.78 -15.99 -4.69
C ILE A 151 -1.81 -15.00 -4.11
N PRO A 152 -2.85 -14.58 -4.87
CA PRO A 152 -3.93 -13.78 -4.32
C PRO A 152 -4.88 -14.67 -3.53
N ILE A 153 -5.21 -14.27 -2.31
CA ILE A 153 -6.11 -15.03 -1.41
C ILE A 153 -7.20 -14.09 -0.87
N CYS A 154 -8.43 -14.58 -0.87
CA CYS A 154 -9.54 -14.01 -0.12
C CYS A 154 -10.00 -15.00 0.96
N LEU A 155 -10.06 -14.53 2.20
CA LEU A 155 -10.61 -15.25 3.34
C LEU A 155 -12.10 -14.92 3.45
N ASP A 156 -12.95 -15.82 2.95
CA ASP A 156 -14.39 -15.61 2.94
C ASP A 156 -15.02 -16.03 4.27
N LEU A 157 -15.04 -15.08 5.19
CA LEU A 157 -15.65 -15.23 6.50
C LEU A 157 -17.13 -14.79 6.51
N GLY A 158 -17.77 -14.66 5.35
CA GLY A 158 -19.06 -13.99 5.20
C GLY A 158 -18.93 -12.47 5.12
N THR A 159 -20.06 -11.77 5.10
CA THR A 159 -20.13 -10.30 5.01
C THR A 159 -21.27 -9.73 5.84
N ASN A 160 -21.06 -8.57 6.45
CA ASN A 160 -22.09 -7.84 7.18
C ASN A 160 -22.90 -6.88 6.30
N THR A 161 -22.64 -6.88 5.00
CA THR A 161 -23.27 -5.97 4.04
C THR A 161 -24.51 -6.61 3.41
N GLN A 162 -25.70 -6.16 3.83
CA GLN A 162 -26.98 -6.75 3.43
C GLN A 162 -27.18 -6.85 1.91
N ARG A 163 -26.78 -5.83 1.14
CA ARG A 163 -26.91 -5.86 -0.33
C ARG A 163 -26.23 -7.07 -0.98
N TYR A 164 -25.13 -7.57 -0.41
CA TYR A 164 -24.41 -8.73 -0.95
C TYR A 164 -25.03 -10.04 -0.49
N LEU A 165 -25.60 -10.09 0.71
CA LEU A 165 -26.39 -11.24 1.15
C LEU A 165 -27.62 -11.45 0.26
N ASP A 166 -28.25 -10.35 -0.17
CA ASP A 166 -29.45 -10.35 -1.01
C ASP A 166 -29.14 -10.51 -2.52
N ASP A 167 -27.93 -10.18 -2.98
CA ASP A 167 -27.57 -10.23 -4.39
C ASP A 167 -27.45 -11.69 -4.87
N PRO A 168 -28.28 -12.18 -5.82
CA PRO A 168 -28.22 -13.56 -6.32
C PRO A 168 -26.90 -13.91 -7.03
N LEU A 169 -26.12 -12.92 -7.45
CA LEU A 169 -24.82 -13.12 -8.10
C LEU A 169 -23.64 -13.07 -7.13
N TYR A 170 -23.87 -12.73 -5.85
CA TYR A 170 -22.80 -12.69 -4.86
C TYR A 170 -22.04 -14.02 -4.79
N ILE A 171 -20.72 -13.94 -4.98
CA ILE A 171 -19.82 -15.11 -5.10
C ILE A 171 -19.36 -15.68 -3.76
N GLY A 172 -19.58 -14.96 -2.66
CA GLY A 172 -19.13 -15.39 -1.33
C GLY A 172 -20.20 -16.12 -0.52
N VAL A 173 -19.82 -16.59 0.66
CA VAL A 173 -20.72 -17.25 1.61
C VAL A 173 -21.78 -16.26 2.09
N ARG A 174 -23.05 -16.63 1.93
CA ARG A 174 -24.22 -15.83 2.33
C ARG A 174 -24.50 -15.94 3.82
N ARG A 175 -23.59 -15.43 4.64
CA ARG A 175 -23.75 -15.31 6.09
C ARG A 175 -23.13 -14.03 6.62
N LEU A 176 -23.60 -13.60 7.78
CA LEU A 176 -22.91 -12.58 8.57
C LEU A 176 -21.55 -13.10 9.05
N ARG A 177 -20.62 -12.17 9.24
CA ARG A 177 -19.29 -12.51 9.75
C ARG A 177 -19.41 -13.14 11.15
N PRO A 178 -18.65 -14.20 11.44
CA PRO A 178 -18.74 -14.90 12.72
C PRO A 178 -18.17 -14.07 13.88
N THR A 179 -18.23 -14.61 15.09
CA THR A 179 -17.67 -13.95 16.27
C THR A 179 -16.14 -13.86 16.18
N THR A 180 -15.54 -12.96 16.96
CA THR A 180 -14.09 -12.79 17.01
C THR A 180 -13.37 -14.09 17.36
N GLU A 181 -13.91 -14.89 18.28
CA GLU A 181 -13.31 -16.16 18.72
C GLU A 181 -13.27 -17.19 17.58
N GLU A 182 -14.35 -17.26 16.80
CA GLU A 182 -14.43 -18.17 15.64
C GLU A 182 -13.47 -17.73 14.52
N MET A 183 -13.39 -16.41 14.26
CA MET A 183 -12.44 -15.83 13.30
C MET A 183 -10.98 -16.02 13.73
N ASP A 184 -10.66 -15.82 15.00
CA ASP A 184 -9.31 -16.00 15.54
C ASP A 184 -8.88 -17.47 15.40
N ALA A 185 -9.75 -18.43 15.72
CA ALA A 185 -9.47 -19.86 15.55
C ALA A 185 -9.29 -20.25 14.07
N PHE A 186 -10.07 -19.66 13.16
CA PHE A 186 -9.88 -19.85 11.72
C PHE A 186 -8.53 -19.29 11.26
N MET A 187 -8.18 -18.08 11.69
CA MET A 187 -6.93 -17.43 11.30
C MET A 187 -5.69 -18.17 11.83
N ASP A 188 -5.76 -18.76 13.03
CA ASP A 188 -4.69 -19.59 13.56
C ASP A 188 -4.44 -20.81 12.68
N GLU A 189 -5.51 -21.50 12.27
CA GLU A 189 -5.44 -22.63 11.34
C GLU A 189 -4.88 -22.19 9.98
N PHE A 190 -5.39 -21.08 9.44
CA PHE A 190 -4.95 -20.53 8.16
C PHE A 190 -3.45 -20.20 8.18
N MET A 191 -2.96 -19.48 9.19
CA MET A 191 -1.55 -19.08 9.26
C MET A 191 -0.63 -20.29 9.46
N GLN A 192 -1.05 -21.29 10.22
CA GLN A 192 -0.31 -22.55 10.35
C GLN A 192 -0.27 -23.28 9.01
N ALA A 193 -1.42 -23.45 8.34
CA ALA A 193 -1.51 -24.12 7.04
C ALA A 193 -0.70 -23.39 5.96
N MET A 194 -0.71 -22.04 5.93
CA MET A 194 0.13 -21.23 5.05
C MET A 194 1.62 -21.51 5.26
N SER A 195 2.06 -21.61 6.52
CA SER A 195 3.47 -21.93 6.84
C SER A 195 3.85 -23.35 6.41
N ASP A 196 2.92 -24.30 6.48
CA ASP A 196 3.16 -25.70 6.13
C ASP A 196 3.16 -25.92 4.60
N VAL A 197 2.22 -25.30 3.88
CA VAL A 197 2.07 -25.43 2.42
C VAL A 197 3.06 -24.53 1.67
N PHE A 198 3.35 -23.33 2.20
CA PHE A 198 4.19 -22.32 1.54
C PHE A 198 5.33 -21.83 2.46
N PRO A 199 6.28 -22.68 2.86
CA PRO A 199 7.30 -22.35 3.87
C PRO A 199 8.27 -21.23 3.45
N LYS A 200 8.29 -20.84 2.18
CA LYS A 200 9.16 -19.78 1.61
C LYS A 200 8.43 -18.46 1.38
N LEU A 201 7.12 -18.44 1.60
CA LEU A 201 6.26 -17.33 1.22
C LEU A 201 6.21 -16.25 2.30
N LEU A 202 6.12 -15.00 1.85
CA LEU A 202 5.77 -13.84 2.66
C LEU A 202 4.27 -13.57 2.52
N VAL A 203 3.58 -13.38 3.65
CA VAL A 203 2.17 -12.99 3.67
C VAL A 203 2.07 -11.47 3.86
N GLN A 204 1.33 -10.81 2.98
CA GLN A 204 0.88 -9.45 3.16
C GLN A 204 -0.61 -9.47 3.51
N PHE A 205 -0.97 -8.95 4.68
CA PHE A 205 -2.36 -8.66 4.99
C PHE A 205 -2.78 -7.32 4.40
N GLU A 206 -3.99 -7.29 3.85
CA GLU A 206 -4.55 -6.16 3.14
C GLU A 206 -6.06 -6.03 3.42
N ASP A 207 -6.53 -4.81 3.65
CA ASP A 207 -7.95 -4.44 3.70
C ASP A 207 -8.78 -5.25 4.71
N PHE A 208 -8.17 -5.60 5.84
CA PHE A 208 -8.86 -6.11 7.02
C PHE A 208 -9.50 -4.96 7.81
N SER A 209 -10.62 -5.25 8.49
CA SER A 209 -11.21 -4.32 9.46
C SER A 209 -10.15 -3.89 10.47
N THR A 210 -10.23 -2.63 10.91
CA THR A 210 -9.25 -2.00 11.81
C THR A 210 -8.82 -2.89 12.96
N ASP A 211 -9.79 -3.44 13.68
CA ASP A 211 -9.51 -4.21 14.89
C ASP A 211 -8.88 -5.57 14.53
N ASN A 212 -9.31 -6.20 13.42
CA ASN A 212 -8.69 -7.42 12.89
C ASN A 212 -7.24 -7.15 12.42
N ALA A 213 -7.00 -6.06 11.70
CA ALA A 213 -5.70 -5.73 11.13
C ALA A 213 -4.61 -5.61 12.22
N PHE A 214 -4.87 -4.85 13.29
CA PHE A 214 -3.94 -4.75 14.42
C PHE A 214 -3.80 -6.06 15.17
N ARG A 215 -4.93 -6.72 15.49
CA ARG A 215 -4.90 -7.97 16.25
C ARG A 215 -4.09 -9.05 15.54
N TYR A 216 -4.34 -9.27 14.25
CA TYR A 216 -3.65 -10.29 13.48
C TYR A 216 -2.20 -9.93 13.20
N LEU A 217 -1.88 -8.65 12.99
CA LEU A 217 -0.49 -8.23 12.91
C LEU A 217 0.25 -8.56 14.21
N ASP A 218 -0.27 -8.13 15.36
CA ASP A 218 0.36 -8.37 16.67
C ASP A 218 0.47 -9.86 17.00
N ARG A 219 -0.56 -10.65 16.65
CA ARG A 219 -0.63 -12.10 16.90
C ARG A 219 0.39 -12.89 16.07
N TYR A 220 0.67 -12.49 14.83
CA TYR A 220 1.40 -13.34 13.88
C TYR A 220 2.79 -12.84 13.50
N ARG A 221 3.08 -11.55 13.63
CA ARG A 221 4.31 -10.91 13.10
C ARG A 221 5.63 -11.46 13.63
N TYR A 222 5.66 -12.09 14.81
CA TYR A 222 6.88 -12.69 15.38
C TYR A 222 6.99 -14.19 15.16
N ARG A 223 5.91 -14.84 14.70
CA ARG A 223 5.84 -16.28 14.45
C ARG A 223 5.94 -16.62 12.96
N TYR A 224 5.43 -15.75 12.10
CA TYR A 224 5.35 -15.96 10.66
C TYR A 224 5.97 -14.81 9.88
N ARG A 225 6.27 -15.05 8.60
CA ARG A 225 6.67 -14.00 7.65
C ARG A 225 5.42 -13.26 7.21
N VAL A 226 5.02 -12.28 8.02
CA VAL A 226 3.83 -11.49 7.75
C VAL A 226 4.07 -10.01 8.05
N PHE A 227 3.42 -9.16 7.26
CA PHE A 227 3.27 -7.74 7.53
C PHE A 227 1.89 -7.29 7.04
N ASN A 228 1.44 -6.12 7.49
CA ASN A 228 0.18 -5.53 7.05
C ASN A 228 0.46 -4.23 6.29
N ASP A 229 0.01 -4.11 5.04
CA ASP A 229 0.32 -2.94 4.21
C ASP A 229 -0.41 -1.68 4.69
N ASP A 230 -1.66 -1.81 5.14
CA ASP A 230 -2.46 -0.67 5.62
C ASP A 230 -1.86 0.01 6.85
N ILE A 231 -1.21 -0.77 7.72
CA ILE A 231 -0.55 -0.30 8.94
C ILE A 231 0.90 0.07 8.64
N GLN A 232 1.69 -0.90 8.19
CA GLN A 232 3.14 -0.76 8.07
C GLN A 232 3.56 -0.13 6.75
N GLY A 233 2.94 -0.51 5.63
CA GLY A 233 3.19 0.07 4.31
C GLY A 233 2.79 1.54 4.24
N THR A 234 1.57 1.87 4.68
CA THR A 234 1.08 3.26 4.78
C THR A 234 1.93 4.06 5.73
N GLY A 235 2.21 3.53 6.93
CA GLY A 235 3.11 4.19 7.87
C GLY A 235 4.45 4.52 7.23
N SER A 236 5.06 3.55 6.54
CA SER A 236 6.38 3.69 5.93
C SER A 236 6.41 4.73 4.82
N VAL A 237 5.43 4.76 3.91
CA VAL A 237 5.41 5.76 2.84
C VAL A 237 5.20 7.16 3.43
N ILE A 238 4.29 7.31 4.41
CA ILE A 238 4.06 8.61 5.04
C ILE A 238 5.28 9.07 5.84
N LEU A 239 5.96 8.17 6.54
CA LEU A 239 7.23 8.49 7.21
C LEU A 239 8.28 8.97 6.20
N SER A 240 8.39 8.33 5.03
CA SER A 240 9.32 8.75 3.98
C SER A 240 9.02 10.18 3.51
N GLY A 241 7.77 10.47 3.14
CA GLY A 241 7.38 11.81 2.69
C GLY A 241 7.56 12.83 3.80
N PHE A 242 7.23 12.47 5.03
CA PHE A 242 7.37 13.35 6.19
C PHE A 242 8.84 13.70 6.47
N ILE A 243 9.78 12.76 6.35
CA ILE A 243 11.23 13.04 6.48
C ILE A 243 11.65 14.15 5.52
N ASN A 244 11.23 14.07 4.25
CA ASN A 244 11.59 15.08 3.24
C ASN A 244 10.84 16.40 3.45
N ALA A 245 9.55 16.34 3.78
CA ALA A 245 8.75 17.53 4.08
C ALA A 245 9.29 18.28 5.31
N ALA A 246 9.68 17.56 6.36
CA ALA A 246 10.31 18.09 7.56
C ALA A 246 11.62 18.80 7.23
N ARG A 247 12.51 18.18 6.43
CA ARG A 247 13.75 18.83 5.96
C ARG A 247 13.49 20.15 5.23
N LEU A 248 12.49 20.18 4.34
CA LEU A 248 12.11 21.38 3.61
C LEU A 248 11.52 22.46 4.53
N SER A 249 10.67 22.05 5.49
CA SER A 249 10.03 22.95 6.46
C SER A 249 11.04 23.53 7.47
N SER A 250 11.93 22.70 8.01
CA SER A 250 13.07 23.12 8.83
C SER A 250 14.02 24.04 8.08
N GLY A 251 14.38 23.71 6.83
CA GLY A 251 15.24 24.56 6.00
C GLY A 251 14.66 25.95 5.77
N ALA A 252 13.34 26.06 5.57
CA ALA A 252 12.66 27.35 5.39
C ALA A 252 12.50 28.16 6.69
N SER A 253 12.41 27.49 7.84
CA SER A 253 12.12 28.15 9.13
C SER A 253 13.33 28.33 10.04
N GLY A 254 14.43 27.64 9.77
CA GLY A 254 15.59 27.55 10.67
C GLY A 254 15.36 26.69 11.92
N ARG A 255 14.18 26.06 12.08
CA ARG A 255 13.85 25.22 13.23
C ARG A 255 14.51 23.83 13.10
N PRO A 256 15.02 23.23 14.19
CA PRO A 256 15.57 21.88 14.14
C PRO A 256 14.47 20.85 13.84
N LEU A 257 14.84 19.72 13.21
CA LEU A 257 13.90 18.65 12.85
C LEU A 257 13.16 18.09 14.07
N SER A 258 13.80 18.09 15.24
CA SER A 258 13.19 17.66 16.49
C SER A 258 11.94 18.49 16.82
N ASP A 259 11.90 19.79 16.47
CA ASP A 259 10.85 20.74 16.88
C ASP A 259 9.51 20.59 16.17
N HIS A 260 9.40 19.67 15.21
CA HIS A 260 8.13 19.40 14.56
C HIS A 260 7.05 18.95 15.55
N ARG A 261 5.84 19.47 15.34
CA ARG A 261 4.61 19.07 16.03
C ARG A 261 3.60 18.62 14.97
N ILE A 262 3.06 17.41 15.14
CA ILE A 262 2.26 16.74 14.13
C ILE A 262 0.81 16.64 14.62
N LEU A 263 -0.12 17.18 13.84
CA LEU A 263 -1.55 17.10 14.10
C LEU A 263 -2.20 16.14 13.10
N PHE A 264 -2.81 15.08 13.61
CA PHE A 264 -3.60 14.12 12.84
C PHE A 264 -5.08 14.48 12.91
N PHE A 265 -5.68 14.74 11.76
CA PHE A 265 -7.12 14.89 11.59
C PHE A 265 -7.70 13.55 11.12
N GLY A 266 -8.26 12.79 12.06
CA GLY A 266 -8.65 11.39 11.88
C GLY A 266 -7.84 10.46 12.78
N ALA A 267 -8.52 9.85 13.75
CA ALA A 267 -7.91 8.96 14.75
C ALA A 267 -8.48 7.53 14.68
N GLY A 268 -8.81 7.06 13.48
CA GLY A 268 -9.08 5.64 13.22
C GLY A 268 -7.80 4.81 13.13
N SER A 269 -7.87 3.55 12.70
CA SER A 269 -6.67 2.69 12.59
C SER A 269 -5.55 3.30 11.78
N ALA A 270 -5.85 3.76 10.57
CA ALA A 270 -4.85 4.29 9.66
C ALA A 270 -4.16 5.51 10.29
N GLY A 271 -4.95 6.45 10.83
CA GLY A 271 -4.43 7.65 11.50
C GLY A 271 -3.51 7.30 12.68
N ILE A 272 -3.94 6.39 13.57
CA ILE A 272 -3.14 5.96 14.72
C ILE A 272 -1.93 5.12 14.29
N GLY A 273 -2.06 4.26 13.29
CA GLY A 273 -0.97 3.44 12.75
C GLY A 273 0.14 4.31 12.16
N VAL A 274 -0.22 5.28 11.32
CA VAL A 274 0.70 6.26 10.77
C VAL A 274 1.30 7.14 11.88
N ALA A 275 0.52 7.57 12.86
CA ALA A 275 1.01 8.33 14.01
C ALA A 275 2.05 7.55 14.82
N LYS A 276 1.82 6.25 15.07
CA LYS A 276 2.80 5.37 15.71
C LYS A 276 4.08 5.26 14.87
N GLN A 277 3.95 5.12 13.55
CA GLN A 277 5.12 5.07 12.67
C GLN A 277 5.93 6.37 12.68
N LEU A 278 5.27 7.54 12.76
CA LEU A 278 5.96 8.84 12.83
C LEU A 278 6.69 9.07 14.15
N LEU A 279 6.49 8.27 15.19
CA LEU A 279 7.39 8.27 16.36
C LEU A 279 8.81 7.90 15.97
N SER A 280 8.98 7.06 14.94
CA SER A 280 10.30 6.69 14.40
C SER A 280 11.08 7.92 13.93
N PHE A 281 10.40 8.93 13.34
CA PHE A 281 11.06 10.17 12.92
C PHE A 281 11.81 10.83 14.08
N PHE A 282 11.14 10.99 15.24
CA PHE A 282 11.72 11.63 16.42
C PHE A 282 12.75 10.76 17.12
N THR A 283 12.44 9.48 17.34
CA THR A 283 13.34 8.55 18.05
C THR A 283 14.66 8.34 17.30
N ARG A 284 14.64 8.37 15.96
CA ARG A 284 15.85 8.35 15.12
C ARG A 284 16.70 9.61 15.23
N LEU A 285 16.12 10.72 15.65
CA LEU A 285 16.83 11.95 15.99
C LEU A 285 17.35 11.95 17.44
N GLY A 286 17.14 10.86 18.18
CA GLY A 286 17.53 10.71 19.59
C GLY A 286 16.50 11.24 20.59
N VAL A 287 15.31 11.62 20.15
CA VAL A 287 14.23 12.08 21.05
C VAL A 287 13.63 10.88 21.78
N PRO A 288 13.53 10.89 23.13
CA PRO A 288 12.91 9.81 23.88
C PRO A 288 11.46 9.55 23.47
N LEU A 289 10.99 8.30 23.58
CA LEU A 289 9.66 7.89 23.10
C LEU A 289 8.51 8.73 23.69
N GLU A 290 8.52 8.99 24.99
CA GLU A 290 7.46 9.79 25.64
C GLU A 290 7.47 11.26 25.17
N GLU A 291 8.64 11.81 24.89
CA GLU A 291 8.76 13.15 24.31
C GLU A 291 8.33 13.16 22.83
N ALA A 292 8.69 12.14 22.05
CA ALA A 292 8.22 11.98 20.68
C ALA A 292 6.67 11.88 20.63
N LYS A 293 6.08 11.13 21.56
CA LYS A 293 4.63 11.01 21.72
C LYS A 293 3.99 12.34 22.08
N SER A 294 4.62 13.16 22.92
CA SER A 294 4.09 14.48 23.28
C SER A 294 4.09 15.47 22.11
N ARG A 295 4.84 15.21 21.03
CA ARG A 295 4.86 16.01 19.79
C ARG A 295 3.74 15.65 18.80
N ILE A 296 3.00 14.57 19.05
CA ILE A 296 1.91 14.09 18.19
C ILE A 296 0.55 14.33 18.86
N TYR A 297 -0.39 14.88 18.08
CA TYR A 297 -1.75 15.20 18.50
C TYR A 297 -2.74 14.54 17.55
N THR A 298 -3.84 14.01 18.07
CA THR A 298 -4.85 13.30 17.27
C THR A 298 -6.23 13.89 17.52
N VAL A 299 -7.00 14.05 16.44
CA VAL A 299 -8.36 14.62 16.43
C VAL A 299 -9.31 13.59 15.85
N ASP A 300 -10.49 13.43 16.45
CA ASP A 300 -11.59 12.66 15.89
C ASP A 300 -12.87 13.51 15.74
N THR A 301 -13.99 12.86 15.43
CA THR A 301 -15.29 13.53 15.24
C THR A 301 -15.78 14.33 16.45
N LYS A 302 -15.19 14.13 17.64
CA LYS A 302 -15.52 14.89 18.85
C LYS A 302 -14.46 15.94 19.21
N GLY A 303 -13.47 16.18 18.35
CA GLY A 303 -12.39 17.13 18.57
C GLY A 303 -11.08 16.49 19.03
N LEU A 304 -10.22 17.29 19.67
CA LEU A 304 -8.94 16.85 20.20
C LEU A 304 -9.11 15.66 21.16
N ILE A 305 -8.24 14.66 21.07
CA ILE A 305 -8.29 13.49 21.94
C ILE A 305 -7.49 13.75 23.23
N THR A 306 -8.19 13.78 24.34
CA THR A 306 -7.67 13.94 25.70
C THR A 306 -8.02 12.72 26.55
N ALA A 307 -7.23 12.46 27.60
CA ALA A 307 -7.34 11.25 28.43
C ALA A 307 -8.60 11.22 29.31
N ASP A 308 -9.21 12.37 29.59
CA ASP A 308 -10.44 12.53 30.38
C ASP A 308 -11.72 12.23 29.59
N ARG A 309 -11.64 12.10 28.26
CA ARG A 309 -12.79 11.76 27.41
C ARG A 309 -13.32 10.36 27.69
N LYS A 310 -14.59 10.27 28.08
CA LYS A 310 -15.30 9.00 28.31
C LYS A 310 -15.52 8.21 27.02
N GLY A 311 -15.41 6.89 27.10
CA GLY A 311 -15.71 5.97 25.99
C GLY A 311 -14.67 5.97 24.88
N LEU A 312 -13.41 6.31 25.18
CA LEU A 312 -12.33 6.31 24.20
C LEU A 312 -11.97 4.87 23.81
N GLN A 313 -11.96 4.59 22.50
CA GLN A 313 -11.54 3.31 21.95
C GLN A 313 -10.08 3.03 22.30
N GLU A 314 -9.71 1.76 22.52
CA GLU A 314 -8.40 1.36 23.02
C GLU A 314 -7.24 1.92 22.19
N HIS A 315 -7.34 1.83 20.86
CA HIS A 315 -6.30 2.32 19.95
C HIS A 315 -6.04 3.83 20.05
N LYS A 316 -7.02 4.64 20.49
CA LYS A 316 -6.87 6.10 20.65
C LYS A 316 -6.17 6.49 21.94
N LYS A 317 -6.23 5.66 22.97
CA LYS A 317 -5.65 5.95 24.30
C LYS A 317 -4.16 6.23 24.23
N PHE A 318 -3.46 5.57 23.31
CA PHE A 318 -2.01 5.70 23.17
C PHE A 318 -1.55 7.13 22.89
N PHE A 319 -2.33 7.95 22.17
CA PHE A 319 -2.02 9.36 21.87
C PHE A 319 -2.91 10.37 22.60
N ALA A 320 -3.71 9.92 23.57
CA ALA A 320 -4.58 10.80 24.32
C ALA A 320 -3.77 11.80 25.16
N ARG A 321 -4.10 13.09 25.04
CA ARG A 321 -3.41 14.17 25.75
C ARG A 321 -3.76 14.18 27.22
N THR A 322 -2.73 14.27 28.06
CA THR A 322 -2.85 14.45 29.52
C THR A 322 -2.45 15.85 29.96
N ASP A 323 -1.97 16.67 29.03
CA ASP A 323 -1.41 18.01 29.24
C ASP A 323 -2.36 19.13 28.78
N TYR A 324 -3.63 18.81 28.54
CA TYR A 324 -4.69 19.77 28.18
C TYR A 324 -5.84 19.69 29.17
N ASP A 325 -6.13 20.80 29.86
CA ASP A 325 -7.14 20.96 30.90
C ASP A 325 -8.25 21.97 30.54
N GLY A 326 -8.20 22.51 29.31
CA GLY A 326 -9.18 23.47 28.80
C GLY A 326 -10.50 22.85 28.35
N PRO A 327 -11.46 23.69 27.89
CA PRO A 327 -12.73 23.20 27.36
C PRO A 327 -12.53 22.36 26.08
N PRO A 328 -13.43 21.43 25.73
CA PRO A 328 -13.29 20.61 24.53
C PRO A 328 -13.02 21.42 23.25
N LEU A 329 -11.87 21.19 22.63
CA LEU A 329 -11.51 21.80 21.34
C LEU A 329 -12.08 20.97 20.19
N THR A 330 -13.16 21.45 19.59
CA THR A 330 -13.90 20.73 18.52
C THR A 330 -13.64 21.27 17.12
N LYS A 331 -13.31 22.56 16.97
CA LYS A 331 -13.03 23.18 15.68
C LYS A 331 -11.55 23.04 15.31
N LEU A 332 -11.28 22.58 14.09
CA LEU A 332 -9.91 22.32 13.64
C LEU A 332 -9.00 23.56 13.69
N VAL A 333 -9.52 24.74 13.31
CA VAL A 333 -8.76 26.00 13.38
C VAL A 333 -8.35 26.35 14.82
N ASP A 334 -9.22 26.14 15.80
CA ASP A 334 -8.92 26.41 17.21
C ASP A 334 -7.91 25.41 17.76
N ILE A 335 -8.01 24.13 17.34
CA ILE A 335 -7.01 23.11 17.65
C ILE A 335 -5.65 23.51 17.05
N ILE A 336 -5.59 23.99 15.81
CA ILE A 336 -4.35 24.46 15.16
C ILE A 336 -3.74 25.63 15.93
N ARG A 337 -4.55 26.59 16.38
CA ARG A 337 -4.08 27.74 17.18
C ARG A 337 -3.50 27.31 18.53
N HIS A 338 -4.11 26.32 19.17
CA HIS A 338 -3.64 25.77 20.44
C HIS A 338 -2.37 24.91 20.25
N VAL A 339 -2.44 23.93 19.35
CA VAL A 339 -1.36 22.95 19.09
C VAL A 339 -0.20 23.58 18.32
N LYS A 340 -0.39 24.67 17.60
CA LYS A 340 0.63 25.29 16.73
C LYS A 340 1.43 24.25 15.92
N PRO A 341 0.77 23.33 15.19
CA PRO A 341 1.45 22.25 14.50
C PRO A 341 2.28 22.77 13.33
N THR A 342 3.37 22.08 13.02
CA THR A 342 4.14 22.28 11.78
C THR A 342 3.62 21.41 10.64
N ALA A 343 2.91 20.33 10.98
CA ALA A 343 2.36 19.38 10.03
C ALA A 343 0.92 19.00 10.38
N LEU A 344 0.08 18.94 9.35
CA LEU A 344 -1.31 18.51 9.42
C LEU A 344 -1.53 17.34 8.45
N LEU A 345 -1.88 16.17 9.02
CA LEU A 345 -2.12 14.93 8.27
C LEU A 345 -3.61 14.56 8.34
N GLY A 346 -4.24 14.34 7.20
CA GLY A 346 -5.66 14.01 7.07
C GLY A 346 -5.87 12.53 6.79
N LEU A 347 -6.54 11.82 7.70
CA LEU A 347 -6.96 10.42 7.59
C LEU A 347 -8.39 10.25 8.15
N SER A 348 -9.25 11.20 7.85
CA SER A 348 -10.60 11.35 8.40
C SER A 348 -11.71 10.89 7.45
N THR A 349 -11.42 10.80 6.15
CA THR A 349 -12.39 10.65 5.06
C THR A 349 -13.45 11.75 4.99
N LEU A 350 -13.20 12.88 5.67
CA LEU A 350 -14.06 14.06 5.60
C LEU A 350 -13.58 14.97 4.46
N LYS A 351 -14.32 14.93 3.35
CA LYS A 351 -14.05 15.75 2.18
C LYS A 351 -13.92 17.24 2.55
N ASN A 352 -12.90 17.90 2.02
CA ASN A 352 -12.67 19.36 2.13
C ASN A 352 -12.61 19.86 3.59
N ALA A 353 -12.12 19.03 4.51
CA ALA A 353 -11.88 19.41 5.89
C ALA A 353 -10.74 20.43 6.05
N PHE A 354 -9.78 20.46 5.13
CA PHE A 354 -8.68 21.43 5.10
C PHE A 354 -9.11 22.65 4.29
N THR A 355 -10.05 23.41 4.84
CA THR A 355 -10.58 24.65 4.23
C THR A 355 -9.53 25.74 4.10
N GLU A 356 -9.84 26.82 3.37
CA GLU A 356 -8.98 28.00 3.26
C GLU A 356 -8.56 28.56 4.63
N ASP A 357 -9.48 28.61 5.60
CA ASP A 357 -9.18 29.04 6.98
C ASP A 357 -8.15 28.13 7.66
N VAL A 358 -8.22 26.81 7.42
CA VAL A 358 -7.28 25.82 7.96
C VAL A 358 -5.90 26.00 7.32
N VAL A 359 -5.84 26.13 5.99
CA VAL A 359 -4.59 26.36 5.26
C VAL A 359 -3.96 27.70 5.67
N THR A 360 -4.77 28.75 5.79
CA THR A 360 -4.33 30.08 6.26
C THR A 360 -3.79 30.02 7.69
N ALA A 361 -4.47 29.31 8.60
CA ALA A 361 -3.99 29.12 9.96
C ALA A 361 -2.65 28.38 10.02
N MET A 362 -2.46 27.34 9.19
CA MET A 362 -1.20 26.61 9.08
C MET A 362 -0.07 27.48 8.52
N SER A 363 -0.35 28.26 7.47
CA SER A 363 0.61 29.16 6.82
C SER A 363 1.00 30.35 7.70
N ALA A 364 0.09 30.85 8.55
CA ALA A 364 0.40 31.91 9.51
C ALA A 364 1.41 31.48 10.59
N LEU A 365 1.49 30.18 10.88
CA LEU A 365 2.37 29.61 11.91
C LEU A 365 3.72 29.13 11.37
N ASN A 366 3.78 28.83 10.08
CA ASN A 366 4.88 28.11 9.46
C ASN A 366 5.24 28.73 8.11
N ALA A 367 6.51 29.10 7.92
CA ALA A 367 7.01 29.61 6.63
C ALA A 367 6.78 28.62 5.48
N ARG A 368 6.82 27.31 5.78
CA ARG A 368 6.46 26.24 4.85
C ARG A 368 5.69 25.15 5.61
N PRO A 369 4.34 25.22 5.66
CA PRO A 369 3.52 24.24 6.36
C PRO A 369 3.54 22.89 5.64
N ILE A 370 3.42 21.80 6.39
CA ILE A 370 3.30 20.45 5.83
C ILE A 370 1.83 20.04 5.87
N LEU A 371 1.22 19.83 4.70
CA LEU A 371 -0.19 19.42 4.55
C LEU A 371 -0.25 18.11 3.78
N PHE A 372 -0.69 17.04 4.43
CA PHE A 372 -0.81 15.70 3.86
C PHE A 372 -2.30 15.27 3.88
N PRO A 373 -3.06 15.52 2.81
CA PRO A 373 -4.42 15.01 2.67
C PRO A 373 -4.37 13.57 2.13
N LEU A 374 -4.53 12.58 3.03
CA LEU A 374 -4.20 11.17 2.72
C LEU A 374 -5.44 10.29 2.58
N SER A 375 -6.65 10.83 2.78
CA SER A 375 -7.87 10.04 2.64
C SER A 375 -8.10 9.57 1.21
N ASN A 376 -8.42 8.28 1.07
CA ASN A 376 -8.77 7.64 -0.18
C ASN A 376 -10.22 7.11 -0.13
N PRO A 377 -10.92 7.02 -1.28
CA PRO A 377 -10.54 7.55 -2.60
C PRO A 377 -10.50 9.09 -2.64
N ILE A 378 -9.94 9.66 -3.71
CA ILE A 378 -9.70 11.11 -3.90
C ILE A 378 -10.91 12.00 -3.54
N HIS A 379 -12.13 11.57 -3.85
CA HIS A 379 -13.32 12.37 -3.56
C HIS A 379 -13.64 12.49 -2.05
N LEU A 380 -12.91 11.77 -1.19
CA LEU A 380 -12.94 11.87 0.27
C LEU A 380 -11.67 12.55 0.84
N SER A 381 -10.79 13.07 -0.02
CA SER A 381 -9.58 13.80 0.38
C SER A 381 -9.94 15.02 1.23
N GLU A 382 -9.17 15.27 2.29
CA GLU A 382 -9.36 16.45 3.15
C GLU A 382 -9.12 17.77 2.41
N LEU A 383 -8.35 17.74 1.33
CA LEU A 383 -8.05 18.90 0.49
C LEU A 383 -8.24 18.50 -0.96
N GLU A 384 -9.15 19.18 -1.66
CA GLU A 384 -9.17 19.16 -3.12
C GLU A 384 -8.08 20.10 -3.62
N TYR A 385 -7.20 19.58 -4.44
CA TYR A 385 -6.05 20.34 -4.91
C TYR A 385 -6.50 21.53 -5.79
N ALA A 386 -7.72 21.51 -6.36
CA ALA A 386 -8.36 22.68 -6.98
C ALA A 386 -8.45 23.90 -6.04
N ASP A 387 -8.70 23.69 -4.74
CA ASP A 387 -8.74 24.72 -3.71
C ASP A 387 -7.32 25.16 -3.27
N ALA A 388 -6.30 24.36 -3.60
CA ALA A 388 -4.87 24.65 -3.46
C ALA A 388 -4.16 24.89 -4.82
N ILE A 389 -4.94 25.25 -5.86
CA ILE A 389 -4.61 25.27 -7.29
C ILE A 389 -4.49 23.87 -7.90
N ALA A 390 -5.48 23.46 -8.73
CA ALA A 390 -5.74 22.32 -9.65
C ALA A 390 -5.54 20.81 -9.27
N CYS A 391 -6.45 19.96 -9.77
CA CYS A 391 -6.59 18.47 -9.76
C CYS A 391 -5.42 17.58 -9.25
N PRO A 392 -5.70 16.45 -8.54
CA PRO A 392 -4.64 15.58 -8.06
C PRO A 392 -3.99 14.91 -9.27
N TYR A 393 -2.66 14.91 -9.30
CA TYR A 393 -1.78 14.22 -10.27
C TYR A 393 -1.30 15.02 -11.48
N ASP A 394 -1.93 16.12 -11.87
CA ASP A 394 -1.37 16.97 -12.92
C ASP A 394 -0.52 18.08 -12.29
N PRO A 395 0.72 18.29 -12.77
CA PRO A 395 1.52 19.41 -12.32
C PRO A 395 0.88 20.74 -12.68
N ILE A 396 1.13 21.73 -11.83
CA ILE A 396 0.34 22.94 -11.76
C ILE A 396 1.27 24.11 -11.79
N THR A 397 1.01 25.04 -12.69
CA THR A 397 1.85 26.22 -12.82
C THR A 397 1.22 27.37 -12.05
N HIS A 398 1.95 27.89 -11.06
CA HIS A 398 1.62 29.12 -10.35
C HIS A 398 2.72 30.15 -10.59
N GLY A 399 2.40 31.23 -11.31
CA GLY A 399 3.42 32.14 -11.84
C GLY A 399 4.36 31.40 -12.79
N ASP A 400 5.68 31.49 -12.54
CA ASP A 400 6.71 30.78 -13.31
C ASP A 400 7.11 29.43 -12.69
N THR A 401 6.48 29.02 -11.58
CA THR A 401 6.84 27.80 -10.86
C THR A 401 5.84 26.68 -11.13
N ARG A 402 6.36 25.52 -11.53
CA ARG A 402 5.59 24.28 -11.70
C ARG A 402 5.66 23.45 -10.42
N HIS A 403 4.50 23.20 -9.82
CA HIS A 403 4.33 22.37 -8.64
C HIS A 403 3.81 21.00 -9.03
N GLU A 404 4.47 19.94 -8.59
CA GLU A 404 4.05 18.55 -8.84
C GLU A 404 3.70 17.91 -7.49
N PRO A 405 2.42 17.56 -7.25
CA PRO A 405 2.02 16.93 -6.01
C PRO A 405 2.56 15.49 -5.94
N GLY A 406 3.34 15.19 -4.92
CA GLY A 406 3.78 13.82 -4.64
C GLY A 406 2.64 12.96 -4.09
N GLN A 407 2.59 11.68 -4.48
CA GLN A 407 1.60 10.73 -3.97
C GLN A 407 2.20 9.83 -2.89
N GLY A 408 1.72 9.95 -1.65
CA GLY A 408 2.07 9.05 -0.55
C GLY A 408 1.39 7.69 -0.65
N ASN A 409 1.66 6.95 -1.73
CA ASN A 409 1.05 5.64 -2.00
C ASN A 409 1.98 4.50 -1.59
N ASN A 410 1.44 3.50 -0.90
CA ASN A 410 2.17 2.31 -0.44
C ASN A 410 2.85 1.53 -1.57
N MET A 411 2.44 1.72 -2.84
CA MET A 411 3.12 1.19 -4.01
C MET A 411 4.62 1.49 -4.05
N TYR A 412 5.07 2.61 -3.46
CA TYR A 412 6.52 2.88 -3.34
C TYR A 412 7.25 1.92 -2.40
N ILE A 413 6.55 1.30 -1.46
CA ILE A 413 7.13 0.61 -0.31
C ILE A 413 6.97 -0.91 -0.42
N PHE A 414 5.73 -1.41 -0.51
CA PHE A 414 5.48 -2.85 -0.40
C PHE A 414 6.26 -3.69 -1.40
N PRO A 415 6.47 -3.28 -2.69
CA PRO A 415 7.23 -4.09 -3.63
C PRO A 415 8.67 -4.31 -3.15
N GLY A 416 9.32 -3.24 -2.67
CA GLY A 416 10.69 -3.30 -2.16
C GLY A 416 10.80 -4.11 -0.86
N ILE A 417 9.83 -3.96 0.06
CA ILE A 417 9.77 -4.78 1.28
C ILE A 417 9.67 -6.26 0.93
N GLY A 418 8.71 -6.64 0.08
CA GLY A 418 8.53 -8.04 -0.29
C GLY A 418 9.75 -8.61 -1.00
N LEU A 419 10.34 -7.88 -1.95
CA LEU A 419 11.56 -8.32 -2.64
C LEU A 419 12.73 -8.52 -1.66
N GLY A 420 12.98 -7.56 -0.77
CA GLY A 420 14.05 -7.64 0.23
C GLY A 420 13.86 -8.80 1.21
N ALA A 421 12.63 -8.99 1.68
CA ALA A 421 12.26 -10.10 2.57
C ALA A 421 12.44 -11.48 1.91
N ILE A 422 12.02 -11.62 0.64
CA ILE A 422 12.16 -12.85 -0.13
C ILE A 422 13.65 -13.17 -0.37
N LEU A 423 14.45 -12.18 -0.78
CA LEU A 423 15.86 -12.37 -1.09
C LEU A 423 16.69 -12.68 0.15
N SER A 424 16.48 -11.96 1.26
CA SER A 424 17.12 -12.22 2.55
C SER A 424 16.65 -13.51 3.22
N ARG A 425 15.51 -14.07 2.78
CA ARG A 425 14.80 -15.16 3.43
C ARG A 425 14.57 -14.85 4.91
N THR A 426 14.17 -13.61 5.20
CA THR A 426 14.01 -13.13 6.58
C THR A 426 13.05 -14.03 7.37
N ARG A 427 13.32 -14.24 8.65
CA ARG A 427 12.45 -15.07 9.52
C ARG A 427 11.11 -14.39 9.81
N HIS A 428 11.11 -13.07 9.97
CA HIS A 428 9.91 -12.25 10.08
C HIS A 428 10.22 -10.79 9.68
N ILE A 429 9.18 -9.97 9.51
CA ILE A 429 9.31 -8.55 9.16
C ILE A 429 9.33 -7.73 10.45
N SER A 430 10.49 -7.13 10.76
CA SER A 430 10.66 -6.26 11.93
C SER A 430 10.23 -4.83 11.63
N ASP A 431 9.92 -4.05 12.68
CA ASP A 431 9.68 -2.61 12.52
C ASP A 431 10.91 -1.88 11.96
N GLY A 432 12.12 -2.31 12.33
CA GLY A 432 13.35 -1.76 11.77
C GLY A 432 13.42 -1.90 10.24
N MET A 433 12.98 -3.03 9.68
CA MET A 433 12.92 -3.21 8.21
C MET A 433 11.92 -2.25 7.55
N ILE A 434 10.75 -2.05 8.16
CA ILE A 434 9.74 -1.09 7.70
C ILE A 434 10.31 0.34 7.73
N GLU A 435 10.98 0.71 8.82
CA GLU A 435 11.62 2.02 8.96
C GLU A 435 12.74 2.23 7.93
N GLN A 436 13.59 1.22 7.69
CA GLN A 436 14.64 1.33 6.68
C GLN A 436 14.07 1.42 5.26
N ALA A 437 12.92 0.81 4.99
CA ALA A 437 12.21 1.03 3.72
C ALA A 437 11.79 2.50 3.55
N ALA A 438 11.23 3.12 4.59
CA ALA A 438 10.88 4.54 4.58
C ALA A 438 12.11 5.45 4.36
N VAL A 439 13.21 5.17 5.07
CA VAL A 439 14.45 5.95 4.96
C VAL A 439 15.08 5.82 3.57
N ALA A 440 15.07 4.61 3.01
CA ALA A 440 15.58 4.35 1.66
C ALA A 440 14.78 5.10 0.60
N LEU A 441 13.44 5.12 0.71
CA LEU A 441 12.59 5.92 -0.19
C LEU A 441 12.87 7.42 -0.03
N ALA A 442 12.94 7.92 1.21
CA ALA A 442 13.19 9.34 1.49
C ALA A 442 14.53 9.82 0.92
N SER A 443 15.52 8.93 0.90
CA SER A 443 16.88 9.22 0.41
C SER A 443 17.07 8.93 -1.08
N SER A 444 15.99 8.64 -1.82
CA SER A 444 16.05 8.26 -3.23
C SER A 444 15.65 9.36 -4.21
N LEU A 445 15.39 10.58 -3.73
CA LEU A 445 15.17 11.73 -4.61
C LEU A 445 16.45 12.00 -5.43
N ASP A 446 16.28 12.29 -6.72
CA ASP A 446 17.38 12.79 -7.56
C ASP A 446 17.52 14.33 -7.44
N ALA A 447 18.53 14.89 -8.11
CA ALA A 447 18.82 16.31 -8.05
C ALA A 447 17.68 17.18 -8.59
N GLU A 448 16.97 16.72 -9.62
CA GLU A 448 15.86 17.45 -10.22
C GLU A 448 14.64 17.42 -9.29
N GLU A 449 14.30 16.25 -8.75
CA GLU A 449 13.22 16.06 -7.80
C GLU A 449 13.45 16.86 -6.52
N HIS A 450 14.69 16.93 -6.03
CA HIS A 450 15.08 17.81 -4.93
C HIS A 450 14.91 19.29 -5.27
N ALA A 451 15.36 19.72 -6.44
CA ALA A 451 15.22 21.12 -6.88
C ALA A 451 13.76 21.54 -7.06
N SER A 452 12.89 20.62 -7.50
CA SER A 452 11.43 20.82 -7.59
C SER A 452 10.73 20.74 -6.23
N GLY A 453 11.46 20.46 -5.14
CA GLY A 453 10.89 20.39 -3.79
C GLY A 453 9.94 19.21 -3.58
N LEU A 454 10.11 18.12 -4.34
CA LEU A 454 9.31 16.91 -4.18
C LEU A 454 9.65 16.22 -2.86
N VAL A 455 8.64 15.59 -2.27
CA VAL A 455 8.80 14.79 -1.05
C VAL A 455 8.87 13.29 -1.34
N TYR A 456 8.48 12.88 -2.56
CA TYR A 456 8.57 11.52 -3.09
C TYR A 456 9.24 11.52 -4.47
N PRO A 457 10.00 10.48 -4.83
CA PRO A 457 10.51 10.32 -6.19
C PRO A 457 9.38 10.08 -7.19
N ARG A 458 9.64 10.32 -8.48
CA ARG A 458 8.66 10.07 -9.56
C ARG A 458 8.44 8.57 -9.79
N LEU A 459 7.18 8.20 -10.00
CA LEU A 459 6.75 6.80 -10.10
C LEU A 459 7.39 6.04 -11.27
N GLY A 460 7.81 6.74 -12.33
CA GLY A 460 8.51 6.13 -13.47
C GLY A 460 9.79 5.38 -13.07
N ARG A 461 10.37 5.67 -11.89
CA ARG A 461 11.57 5.02 -11.35
C ARG A 461 11.26 3.84 -10.42
N ILE A 462 10.01 3.38 -10.31
CA ILE A 462 9.54 2.44 -9.29
C ILE A 462 10.41 1.18 -9.13
N ARG A 463 10.95 0.63 -10.22
CA ARG A 463 11.81 -0.57 -10.15
C ARG A 463 13.16 -0.29 -9.51
N ALA A 464 13.78 0.82 -9.87
CA ALA A 464 15.03 1.26 -9.25
C ALA A 464 14.82 1.59 -7.76
N LEU A 465 13.69 2.23 -7.42
CA LEU A 465 13.31 2.53 -6.04
C LEU A 465 13.09 1.24 -5.23
N SER A 466 12.33 0.29 -5.78
CA SER A 466 12.06 -1.00 -5.13
C SER A 466 13.34 -1.80 -4.89
N ALA A 467 14.30 -1.77 -5.82
CA ALA A 467 15.60 -2.41 -5.62
C ALA A 467 16.43 -1.78 -4.48
N ARG A 468 16.42 -0.45 -4.37
CA ARG A 468 17.09 0.27 -3.26
C ARG A 468 16.43 -0.01 -1.91
N ILE A 469 15.10 -0.06 -1.87
CA ILE A 469 14.34 -0.43 -0.67
C ILE A 469 14.63 -1.88 -0.29
N ALA A 470 14.65 -2.79 -1.26
CA ALA A 470 14.99 -4.19 -1.03
C ALA A 470 16.40 -4.35 -0.45
N LEU A 471 17.39 -3.59 -0.97
CA LEU A 471 18.74 -3.53 -0.41
C LEU A 471 18.71 -3.11 1.07
N ALA A 472 18.02 -2.00 1.40
CA ALA A 472 17.93 -1.51 2.76
C ALA A 472 17.26 -2.52 3.71
N VAL A 473 16.20 -3.19 3.25
CA VAL A 473 15.52 -4.26 4.00
C VAL A 473 16.44 -5.46 4.22
N VAL A 474 17.20 -5.88 3.22
CA VAL A 474 18.19 -6.97 3.36
C VAL A 474 19.25 -6.59 4.39
N ARG A 475 19.80 -5.37 4.33
CA ARG A 475 20.81 -4.90 5.30
C ARG A 475 20.28 -4.80 6.71
N GLN A 476 19.04 -4.34 6.87
CA GLN A 476 18.43 -4.29 8.19
C GLN A 476 18.17 -5.69 8.75
N ALA A 477 17.69 -6.63 7.92
CA ALA A 477 17.56 -8.03 8.31
C ALA A 477 18.89 -8.64 8.75
N GLN A 478 19.99 -8.31 8.07
CA GLN A 478 21.34 -8.74 8.45
C GLN A 478 21.79 -8.14 9.78
N LYS A 479 21.57 -6.83 9.97
CA LYS A 479 21.90 -6.11 11.20
C LYS A 479 21.19 -6.69 12.42
N GLU A 480 19.94 -7.14 12.24
CA GLU A 480 19.12 -7.74 13.30
C GLU A 480 19.29 -9.26 13.42
N GLY A 481 20.11 -9.90 12.56
CA GLY A 481 20.31 -11.36 12.56
C GLY A 481 19.08 -12.18 12.12
N LEU A 482 18.15 -11.53 11.42
CA LEU A 482 16.89 -12.12 10.96
C LEU A 482 16.98 -12.74 9.56
N ASP A 483 18.02 -12.42 8.79
CA ASP A 483 18.27 -13.03 7.47
C ASP A 483 18.68 -14.51 7.57
N ALA A 484 18.22 -15.32 6.61
CA ALA A 484 18.66 -16.71 6.46
C ALA A 484 19.51 -16.93 5.21
N ASN A 485 19.56 -15.96 4.28
CA ASN A 485 20.41 -16.02 3.09
C ASN A 485 21.81 -15.44 3.36
N ARG A 486 22.70 -16.28 3.91
CA ARG A 486 24.06 -15.88 4.31
C ARG A 486 24.95 -15.41 3.15
N TYR A 487 24.67 -15.84 1.91
CA TYR A 487 25.43 -15.40 0.74
C TYR A 487 25.34 -13.87 0.55
N LEU A 488 24.18 -13.25 0.82
CA LEU A 488 24.03 -11.81 0.65
C LEU A 488 24.89 -10.97 1.62
N ARG A 489 25.43 -11.60 2.68
CA ARG A 489 26.34 -10.93 3.62
C ARG A 489 27.74 -10.73 3.04
N THR A 490 28.12 -11.50 2.02
CA THR A 490 29.45 -11.43 1.41
C THR A 490 29.55 -10.38 0.31
N LEU A 491 28.41 -9.80 -0.09
CA LEU A 491 28.33 -8.82 -1.17
C LEU A 491 28.40 -7.40 -0.62
N ALA A 492 29.17 -6.54 -1.28
CA ALA A 492 29.08 -5.09 -1.06
C ALA A 492 27.72 -4.56 -1.53
N ASP A 493 27.38 -3.32 -1.16
CA ASP A 493 26.06 -2.75 -1.48
C ASP A 493 25.82 -2.59 -2.98
N GLU A 494 26.85 -2.24 -3.74
CA GLU A 494 26.76 -2.14 -5.21
C GLU A 494 26.51 -3.50 -5.86
N ASP A 495 27.28 -4.53 -5.49
CA ASP A 495 27.10 -5.90 -6.00
C ASP A 495 25.75 -6.48 -5.61
N LEU A 496 25.30 -6.23 -4.36
CA LEU A 496 24.00 -6.67 -3.90
C LEU A 496 22.87 -5.96 -4.66
N LEU A 497 22.99 -4.65 -4.91
CA LEU A 497 22.01 -3.91 -5.71
C LEU A 497 21.94 -4.44 -7.15
N GLY A 498 23.10 -4.71 -7.78
CA GLY A 498 23.17 -5.33 -9.11
C GLY A 498 22.50 -6.71 -9.12
N LEU A 499 22.80 -7.57 -8.13
CA LEU A 499 22.16 -8.87 -7.98
C LEU A 499 20.64 -8.75 -7.79
N ILE A 500 20.17 -7.80 -6.99
CA ILE A 500 18.74 -7.55 -6.78
C ILE A 500 18.09 -7.21 -8.13
N GLN A 501 18.68 -6.29 -8.89
CA GLN A 501 18.18 -5.86 -10.20
C GLN A 501 18.15 -7.02 -11.20
N ASP A 502 19.20 -7.84 -11.26
CA ASP A 502 19.28 -9.03 -12.11
C ASP A 502 18.23 -10.10 -11.77
N LYS A 503 17.78 -10.15 -10.51
CA LYS A 503 16.73 -11.05 -10.06
C LYS A 503 15.32 -10.54 -10.37
N MET A 504 15.15 -9.26 -10.70
CA MET A 504 13.85 -8.71 -11.04
C MET A 504 13.38 -9.28 -12.38
N TRP A 505 12.29 -10.04 -12.36
CA TRP A 505 11.71 -10.66 -13.54
C TRP A 505 11.31 -9.63 -14.61
N GLN A 506 11.52 -9.97 -15.88
CA GLN A 506 11.12 -9.16 -17.03
C GLN A 506 10.21 -9.99 -17.94
N PRO A 507 9.15 -9.41 -18.53
CA PRO A 507 8.42 -10.08 -19.60
C PRO A 507 9.34 -10.25 -20.81
N ARG A 508 9.18 -11.38 -21.49
CA ARG A 508 9.85 -11.63 -22.77
C ARG A 508 9.28 -10.66 -23.80
N THR A 509 10.13 -9.82 -24.38
CA THR A 509 9.69 -8.84 -25.37
C THR A 509 9.13 -9.56 -26.60
N THR A 510 7.86 -9.33 -26.93
CA THR A 510 7.24 -9.93 -28.13
C THR A 510 7.89 -9.44 -29.43
N ARG A 511 8.60 -8.31 -29.38
CA ARG A 511 9.41 -7.76 -30.50
C ARG A 511 10.66 -8.56 -30.86
N ARG A 512 11.28 -9.29 -29.92
CA ARG A 512 12.52 -10.06 -30.17
C ARG A 512 12.27 -11.50 -30.60
N ALA A 513 11.10 -12.06 -30.33
CA ALA A 513 10.78 -13.45 -30.67
C ALA A 513 10.70 -13.71 -32.19
N VAL A 514 10.51 -12.67 -33.01
CA VAL A 514 10.37 -12.79 -34.47
C VAL A 514 11.73 -12.95 -35.19
N SER A 515 12.85 -12.54 -34.59
CA SER A 515 14.18 -12.74 -35.22
C SER A 515 14.80 -14.10 -34.89
N ALA A 516 14.45 -14.69 -33.75
CA ALA A 516 15.00 -15.99 -33.32
C ALA A 516 14.29 -17.20 -33.94
N ALA A 517 13.13 -17.02 -34.56
CA ALA A 517 12.43 -18.06 -35.33
C ALA A 517 12.84 -18.10 -36.82
N ARG A 518 13.92 -17.38 -37.19
CA ARG A 518 14.51 -17.35 -38.55
C ARG A 518 15.97 -17.83 -38.58
N LEU A 519 16.44 -18.47 -37.50
CA LEU A 519 17.66 -19.29 -37.46
C LEU A 519 17.25 -20.68 -36.95
#